data_AF-A0A926GKZ8-F1
#
_entry.id   AF-A0A926GKZ8-F1
#
_cell.length_a   1.000
_cell.length_b   1.000
_cell.length_c   1.000
_cell.angle_alpha   90.00
_cell.angle_beta   90.00
_cell.angle_gamma   90.00
#
_symmetry.space_group_name_H-M   'P 1'
#
loop_
_entity.id
_entity.type
_entity.pdbx_description
1 polymer ?
#
loop_
_entity_poly.entity_id
_entity_poly.type
_entity_poly.pdbx_seq_one_letter_code
_entity_poly.pdbx_strand_id
1 'polypeptide(L)' 'MTINELQTLLEANREKQFRLMLPGQNPVPVSFHITEVGHVQKSFIDCGGSVHSVQTCVLQAWEG' A
#
# COMPACT_ATOMS: atom_id res chain seq x y z
N MET A 1 5.88 -0.75 0.73
CA MET A 1 5.09 -1.41 1.78
C MET A 1 4.66 -2.78 1.27
N THR A 2 4.95 -3.85 2.01
CA THR A 2 4.44 -5.20 1.79
C THR A 2 3.19 -5.46 2.61
N ILE A 3 2.50 -6.58 2.39
CA ILE A 3 1.32 -6.95 3.20
C ILE A 3 1.69 -7.20 4.66
N ASN A 4 2.82 -7.87 4.90
CA ASN A 4 3.29 -8.14 6.25
C ASN A 4 3.62 -6.86 7.01
N GLU A 5 4.22 -5.87 6.32
CA GLU A 5 4.45 -4.53 6.90
C GLU A 5 3.14 -3.84 7.25
N LEU A 6 2.13 -3.87 6.37
CA LEU A 6 0.81 -3.31 6.65
C LEU A 6 0.16 -3.98 7.87
N GLN A 7 0.15 -5.31 7.93
CA GLN A 7 -0.41 -6.06 9.05
C GLN A 7 0.29 -5.70 10.37
N THR A 8 1.62 -5.70 10.37
CA THR A 8 2.43 -5.32 11.54
C THR A 8 2.10 -3.90 12.01
N LEU A 9 1.95 -2.95 11.08
CA LEU A 9 1.60 -1.56 11.41
C LEU A 9 0.19 -1.43 11.99
N LEU A 10 -0.79 -2.13 11.43
CA LEU A 10 -2.17 -2.14 11.92
C LEU A 10 -2.26 -2.78 13.31
N GLU A 11 -1.55 -3.88 13.54
CA GLU A 11 -1.49 -4.56 14.83
C GLU A 11 -0.85 -3.70 15.92
N ALA A 12 0.27 -3.05 15.61
CA ALA A 12 0.96 -2.15 16.53
C ALA A 12 0.16 -0.88 16.86
N ASN A 13 -0.87 -0.54 16.08
CA ASN A 13 -1.65 0.69 16.21
C ASN A 13 -3.18 0.46 16.23
N ARG A 14 -3.64 -0.70 16.73
CA ARG A 14 -5.06 -1.11 16.71
C ARG A 14 -6.06 -0.07 17.23
N GLU A 15 -5.68 0.77 18.18
CA GLU A 15 -6.56 1.79 18.76
C GLU A 15 -6.43 3.18 18.14
N LYS A 16 -5.58 3.34 17.11
CA LYS A 16 -5.38 4.62 16.44
C LYS A 16 -6.11 4.66 15.12
N GLN A 17 -6.68 5.81 14.80
CA GLN A 17 -7.10 6.12 13.44
C GLN A 17 -5.88 6.48 12.60
N PHE A 18 -5.90 6.11 11.32
CA PHE A 18 -4.87 6.46 10.36
C PHE A 18 -5.44 7.25 9.19
N ARG A 19 -4.57 8.00 8.51
CA ARG A 19 -4.87 8.77 7.30
C ARG A 19 -4.00 8.24 6.18
N LEU A 20 -4.57 8.12 4.99
CA LEU A 20 -3.80 7.78 3.80
C LEU A 20 -3.31 9.06 3.13
N MET A 21 -2.04 9.05 2.73
CA MET A 21 -1.46 10.11 1.89
C MET A 21 -1.22 9.54 0.51
N LEU A 22 -1.70 10.25 -0.51
CA LEU A 22 -1.34 9.97 -1.89
C LEU A 22 0.15 10.26 -2.11
N PRO A 23 0.79 9.67 -3.14
CA PRO A 23 2.21 9.90 -3.43
C PRO A 23 2.59 11.37 -3.58
N GLY A 24 1.64 12.23 -3.97
CA GLY A 24 1.80 13.68 -4.05
C GLY A 24 1.60 14.44 -2.73
N GLN A 25 1.58 13.75 -1.58
CA GLN A 25 1.35 14.30 -0.23
C GLN A 25 -0.05 14.89 0.02
N ASN A 26 -0.97 14.75 -0.93
CA ASN A 26 -2.37 15.09 -0.70
C ASN A 26 -3.03 14.01 0.16
N PRO A 27 -3.72 14.38 1.26
CA PRO A 27 -4.43 13.41 2.07
C PRO A 27 -5.69 12.92 1.36
N VAL A 28 -5.99 11.63 1.50
CA VAL A 28 -7.33 11.09 1.22
C VAL A 28 -8.31 11.68 2.26
N PRO A 29 -9.53 12.13 1.87
CA PRO A 29 -10.57 12.57 2.78
C PRO A 29 -10.84 11.55 3.89
N VAL A 30 -11.31 12.01 5.05
CA VAL A 30 -11.47 11.15 6.23
C VAL A 30 -12.54 10.06 6.02
N SER A 31 -13.57 10.35 5.24
CA SER A 31 -14.64 9.40 4.91
C SER A 31 -14.28 8.59 3.67
N PHE A 32 -13.43 7.58 3.85
CA PHE A 32 -13.08 6.63 2.80
C PHE A 32 -13.34 5.20 3.26
N HIS A 33 -13.55 4.30 2.31
CA HIS A 33 -13.56 2.87 2.56
C HIS A 33 -12.43 2.22 1.79
N ILE A 34 -11.65 1.37 2.46
CA ILE A 34 -10.78 0.43 1.75
C ILE A 34 -11.66 -0.64 1.13
N THR A 35 -11.68 -0.70 -0.20
CA THR A 35 -12.45 -1.71 -0.93
C THR A 35 -11.60 -2.90 -1.34
N GLU A 36 -10.27 -2.72 -1.42
CA GLU A 36 -9.33 -3.78 -1.79
C GLU A 36 -7.97 -3.61 -1.09
N VAL A 37 -7.37 -4.74 -0.71
CA VAL A 37 -5.98 -4.87 -0.29
C VAL A 37 -5.30 -5.86 -1.23
N GLY A 38 -4.57 -5.35 -2.24
CA GLY A 38 -3.96 -6.14 -3.30
C GLY A 38 -2.52 -6.55 -2.98
N HIS A 39 -2.19 -7.82 -3.21
CA HIS A 39 -0.80 -8.30 -3.30
C HIS A 39 -0.31 -8.20 -4.74
N VAL A 40 0.69 -7.36 -5.00
CA VAL A 40 1.26 -7.21 -6.33
C VAL A 40 2.70 -7.70 -6.33
N GLN A 41 2.98 -8.72 -7.12
CA GLN A 41 4.33 -9.20 -7.39
C GLN A 41 4.72 -8.86 -8.82
N LYS A 42 5.88 -8.21 -9.00
CA LYS A 42 6.43 -7.84 -10.30
C LYS A 42 7.82 -8.42 -10.45
N SER A 43 8.03 -9.19 -11.51
CA SER A 43 9.35 -9.63 -11.94
C SER A 43 9.70 -8.95 -13.25
N PHE A 44 10.88 -8.34 -13.35
CA PHE A 44 11.29 -7.57 -14.53
C PHE A 44 12.81 -7.58 -14.71
N ILE A 45 13.26 -7.17 -15.89
CA ILE A 45 14.69 -7.07 -16.26
C ILE A 45 15.02 -5.60 -16.50
N ASP A 46 16.13 -5.11 -15.96
CA ASP A 46 16.60 -3.74 -16.21
C ASP A 46 17.44 -3.63 -17.50
N CYS A 47 17.85 -2.41 -17.87
CA CYS A 47 18.68 -2.18 -19.06
C CYS A 47 20.08 -2.81 -18.98
N GLY A 48 20.53 -3.22 -17.78
CA GLY A 48 21.78 -3.96 -17.57
C GLY A 48 21.61 -5.48 -17.63
N GLY A 49 20.39 -5.99 -17.87
CA GLY A 49 20.10 -7.42 -17.94
C GLY A 49 19.91 -8.10 -16.57
N SER A 50 19.87 -7.33 -15.48
CA SER A 50 19.66 -7.89 -14.14
C SER A 50 18.18 -8.18 -13.90
N VAL A 51 17.88 -9.34 -13.30
CA VAL A 51 16.52 -9.75 -12.95
C VAL A 51 16.16 -9.20 -11.56
N HIS A 52 15.01 -8.55 -11.47
CA HIS A 52 14.46 -7.98 -10.24
C HIS A 52 13.11 -8.62 -9.93
N SER A 53 12.80 -8.72 -8.64
CA SER A 53 11.47 -9.08 -8.15
C SER A 53 11.08 -8.13 -7.02
N VAL A 54 9.87 -7.58 -7.11
CA VAL A 54 9.33 -6.65 -6.11
C VAL A 54 7.95 -7.14 -5.69
N GLN A 55 7.72 -7.16 -4.37
CA GLN A 55 6.42 -7.43 -3.77
C GLN A 55 5.91 -6.16 -3.07
N THR A 56 4.68 -5.78 -3.39
CA THR A 56 4.07 -4.55 -2.88
C THR A 56 2.62 -4.81 -2.48
N CYS A 57 2.21 -4.19 -1.38
CA CYS A 57 0.80 -4.05 -0.99
C CYS A 57 0.22 -2.78 -1.62
N VAL A 58 -0.89 -2.91 -2.33
CA VAL A 58 -1.64 -1.80 -2.92
C VAL A 58 -2.99 -1.70 -2.24
N LEU A 59 -3.40 -0.49 -1.89
CA LEU A 59 -4.71 -0.22 -1.28
C LEU A 59 -5.59 0.51 -2.28
N GLN A 60 -6.80 0.03 -2.51
CA GLN A 60 -7.84 0.79 -3.19
C GLN A 60 -8.76 1.42 -2.15
N ALA A 61 -8.85 2.74 -2.20
CA ALA A 61 -9.78 3.52 -1.40
C ALA A 61 -10.89 4.08 -2.29
N TRP A 62 -12.12 4.05 -1.80
CA TRP A 62 -13.27 4.70 -2.41
C TRP A 62 -13.74 5.85 -1.52
N GLU A 63 -13.90 7.02 -2.14
CA GLU A 63 -14.49 8.23 -1.57
C GLU A 63 -15.90 8.36 -2.15
N GLY A 64 -16.91 8.36 -1.29
CA GLY A 64 -18.32 8.39 -1.67
C GLY A 64 -18.85 9.77 -2.02
#